data_AF-X1E049-F1
#
_entry.id   AF-X1E049-F1
#
_cell.length_a   1.000
_cell.length_b   1.000
_cell.length_c   1.000
_cell.angle_alpha   90.00
_cell.angle_beta   90.00
_cell.angle_gamma   90.00
#
_symmetry.space_group_name_H-M   'P 1'
#
loop_
_entity.id
_entity.type
_entity.pdbx_description
1 polymer ?
#
loop_
_entity_poly.entity_id
_entity_poly.type
_entity_poly.pdbx_seq_one_letter_code
_entity_poly.pdbx_strand_id
1 'polypeptide(L)'
;ELAVKALNQLAAELCAEVNATPQEIVEAVVVGNTTMHHLLLRLPVQQLAFSPYVPAVSDALDVKARDVGLHIAAGAYVYLLPNIAGFVGSDHVAMLLATEAWKAKGVVLALDIGTNTEIVLVSKGEIASVSCASGPAFEGAHIKHGMRAANGAIEHLRLVDDRLQY
;
A
#
# COMPACT_ATOMS: atom_id res chain seq x y z
N GLU A 1 -1.69 7.72 -14.72
CA GLU A 1 -2.19 9.11 -14.71
C GLU A 1 -3.06 9.41 -13.48
N LEU A 2 -4.15 8.67 -13.25
CA LEU A 2 -5.05 8.89 -12.09
C LEU A 2 -4.34 8.85 -10.74
N ALA A 3 -3.47 7.85 -10.49
CA ALA A 3 -2.71 7.74 -9.24
C ALA A 3 -1.82 8.96 -8.99
N VAL A 4 -1.07 9.40 -10.00
CA VAL A 4 -0.20 10.59 -9.93
C VAL A 4 -1.02 11.85 -9.65
N LYS A 5 -2.18 12.00 -10.30
CA LYS A 5 -3.10 13.12 -10.02
C LYS A 5 -3.60 13.11 -8.57
N ALA A 6 -3.97 11.94 -8.04
CA ALA A 6 -4.41 11.80 -6.66
C ALA A 6 -3.27 12.12 -5.67
N LEU A 7 -2.05 11.66 -5.94
CA LEU A 7 -0.88 11.97 -5.11
C LEU A 7 -0.55 13.47 -5.11
N ASN A 8 -0.60 14.12 -6.27
CA ASN A 8 -0.38 15.56 -6.37
C ASN A 8 -1.46 16.37 -5.62
N GLN A 9 -2.72 15.94 -5.71
CA GLN A 9 -3.82 16.56 -4.98
C GLN A 9 -3.62 16.40 -3.47
N LEU A 10 -3.32 15.18 -3.01
CA LEU A 10 -3.07 14.88 -1.60
C LEU A 10 -1.89 15.68 -1.04
N ALA A 11 -0.79 15.78 -1.79
CA ALA A 11 0.37 16.59 -1.39
C ALA A 11 0.00 18.07 -1.23
N ALA A 12 -0.79 18.63 -2.15
CA ALA A 12 -1.25 20.01 -2.05
C ALA A 12 -2.18 20.24 -0.84
N GLU A 13 -3.11 19.32 -0.59
CA GLU A 13 -4.03 19.38 0.56
C GLU A 13 -3.26 19.32 1.89
N LEU A 14 -2.39 18.33 2.07
CA LEU A 14 -1.60 18.16 3.30
C LEU A 14 -0.64 19.32 3.55
N CYS A 15 0.00 19.86 2.49
CA CYS A 15 0.85 21.04 2.62
C CYS A 15 0.05 22.27 3.07
N ALA A 16 -1.16 22.47 2.55
CA ALA A 16 -2.01 23.60 2.92
C ALA A 16 -2.40 23.57 4.41
N GLU A 17 -2.62 22.38 4.99
CA GLU A 17 -2.94 22.21 6.42
C GLU A 17 -1.83 22.72 7.35
N VAL A 18 -0.58 22.72 6.88
CA VAL A 18 0.61 23.12 7.68
C VAL A 18 1.26 24.41 7.17
N ASN A 19 0.60 25.17 6.28
CA ASN A 19 1.14 26.37 5.62
C ASN A 19 2.48 26.13 4.88
N ALA A 20 2.65 24.93 4.31
CA ALA A 20 3.76 24.58 3.45
C ALA A 20 3.35 24.58 1.97
N THR A 21 4.32 24.40 1.08
CA THR A 21 4.10 24.20 -0.35
C THR A 21 4.66 22.85 -0.81
N PRO A 22 4.08 22.19 -1.82
CA PRO A 22 4.62 20.93 -2.34
C PRO A 22 6.08 21.01 -2.79
N GLN A 23 6.57 22.20 -3.18
CA GLN A 23 7.96 22.45 -3.55
C GLN A 23 8.95 22.32 -2.39
N GLU A 24 8.47 22.28 -1.15
CA GLU A 24 9.29 22.01 0.05
C GLU A 24 9.44 20.51 0.32
N ILE A 25 8.69 19.65 -0.36
CA ILE A 25 8.85 18.19 -0.30
C ILE A 25 10.06 17.81 -1.16
N VAL A 26 11.19 17.50 -0.51
CA VAL A 26 12.47 17.21 -1.17
C VAL A 26 12.68 15.72 -1.50
N GLU A 27 11.87 14.84 -0.92
CA GLU A 27 11.94 13.39 -1.10
C GLU A 27 10.57 12.76 -0.84
N ALA A 28 10.27 11.67 -1.54
CA ALA A 28 9.08 10.88 -1.32
C ALA A 28 9.43 9.39 -1.34
N VAL A 29 8.78 8.61 -0.48
CA VAL A 29 8.80 7.15 -0.54
C VAL A 29 7.41 6.69 -0.95
N VAL A 30 7.33 5.84 -1.98
CA VAL A 30 6.05 5.29 -2.43
C VAL A 30 6.09 3.78 -2.38
N VAL A 31 5.10 3.21 -1.69
CA VAL A 31 4.91 1.77 -1.54
C VAL A 31 3.52 1.36 -2.00
N GLY A 32 3.39 0.11 -2.41
CA GLY A 32 2.15 -0.46 -2.89
C GLY A 32 2.38 -1.83 -3.51
N ASN A 33 1.29 -2.55 -3.75
CA ASN A 33 1.39 -3.83 -4.43
C ASN A 33 2.06 -3.68 -5.80
N THR A 34 2.61 -4.78 -6.32
CA THR A 34 3.40 -4.79 -7.54
C THR A 34 2.67 -4.19 -8.75
N THR A 35 1.35 -4.36 -8.84
CA THR A 35 0.56 -3.77 -9.92
C THR A 35 0.51 -2.24 -9.80
N MET A 36 0.20 -1.71 -8.63
CA MET A 36 0.17 -0.26 -8.39
C MET A 36 1.54 0.39 -8.58
N HIS A 37 2.60 -0.28 -8.13
CA HIS A 37 3.99 0.12 -8.39
C HIS A 37 4.26 0.27 -9.89
N HIS A 38 3.93 -0.76 -10.69
CA HIS A 38 4.17 -0.73 -12.13
C HIS A 38 3.30 0.32 -12.84
N LEU A 39 2.04 0.48 -12.44
CA LEU A 39 1.15 1.51 -13.00
C LEU A 39 1.65 2.93 -12.71
N LEU A 40 2.20 3.18 -11.52
CA LEU A 40 2.78 4.47 -11.15
C LEU A 40 3.97 4.81 -12.06
N LEU A 41 4.85 3.83 -12.28
CA LEU A 41 6.05 3.97 -13.12
C LEU A 41 5.78 3.81 -14.63
N ARG A 42 4.52 3.57 -15.03
CA ARG A 42 4.13 3.29 -16.43
C ARG A 42 4.87 2.08 -17.04
N LEU A 43 5.21 1.11 -16.20
CA LEU A 43 5.78 -0.17 -16.61
C LEU A 43 4.69 -1.12 -17.14
N PRO A 44 5.04 -2.10 -17.98
CA PRO A 44 4.07 -3.08 -18.44
C PRO A 44 3.53 -3.89 -17.25
N VAL A 45 2.23 -4.18 -17.27
CA VAL A 45 1.53 -4.96 -16.22
C VAL A 45 0.89 -6.23 -16.77
N GLN A 46 0.85 -6.42 -18.09
CA GLN A 46 0.16 -7.54 -18.72
C GLN A 46 0.68 -8.89 -18.20
N GLN A 47 1.98 -9.00 -18.00
CA GLN A 47 2.63 -10.21 -17.50
C GLN A 47 2.27 -10.53 -16.03
N LEU A 48 1.75 -9.58 -15.26
CA LEU A 48 1.25 -9.83 -13.90
C LEU A 48 -0.09 -10.59 -13.91
N ALA A 49 -0.81 -10.60 -15.04
CA ALA A 49 -2.09 -11.29 -15.18
C ALA A 49 -1.93 -12.76 -15.60
N PHE A 50 -0.75 -13.17 -16.09
CA PHE A 50 -0.54 -14.51 -16.65
C PHE A 50 0.63 -15.20 -15.98
N SER A 51 0.47 -16.49 -15.68
CA SER A 51 1.55 -17.33 -15.16
C SER A 51 2.77 -17.26 -16.08
N PRO A 52 4.00 -17.03 -15.57
CA PRO A 52 4.40 -17.14 -14.16
C PRO A 52 4.31 -15.86 -13.30
N TYR A 53 3.52 -14.85 -13.70
CA TYR A 53 3.22 -13.63 -12.92
C TYR A 53 4.46 -12.78 -12.60
N VAL A 54 5.40 -12.71 -13.54
CA VAL A 54 6.73 -12.12 -13.30
C VAL A 54 6.67 -10.60 -13.44
N PRO A 55 7.08 -9.80 -12.44
CA PRO A 55 7.15 -8.35 -12.59
C PRO A 55 8.22 -7.92 -13.59
N ALA A 56 8.05 -6.72 -14.17
CA ALA A 56 9.08 -6.14 -15.04
C ALA A 56 10.32 -5.70 -14.25
N VAL A 57 10.13 -5.32 -12.99
CA VAL A 57 11.20 -4.96 -12.04
C VAL A 57 10.83 -5.40 -10.63
N SER A 58 11.81 -5.96 -9.92
CA SER A 58 11.69 -6.35 -8.51
C SER A 58 12.59 -5.54 -7.59
N ASP A 59 13.71 -5.02 -8.08
CA ASP A 59 14.65 -4.22 -7.29
C ASP A 59 14.05 -2.89 -6.84
N ALA A 60 14.63 -2.33 -5.77
CA ALA A 60 14.33 -0.97 -5.34
C ALA A 60 14.74 0.05 -6.41
N LEU A 61 14.03 1.17 -6.49
CA LEU A 61 14.26 2.20 -7.51
C LEU A 61 14.29 3.59 -6.90
N ASP A 62 15.26 4.39 -7.34
CA ASP A 62 15.28 5.84 -7.16
C ASP A 62 14.98 6.51 -8.50
N VAL A 63 13.83 7.17 -8.59
CA VAL A 63 13.43 7.89 -9.81
C VAL A 63 13.19 9.35 -9.51
N LYS A 64 13.44 10.24 -10.47
CA LYS A 64 13.15 11.66 -10.28
C LYS A 64 11.63 11.85 -10.19
N ALA A 65 11.18 12.63 -9.24
CA ALA A 65 9.76 12.90 -9.04
C ALA A 65 9.07 13.44 -10.30
N ARG A 66 9.77 14.29 -11.05
CA ARG A 66 9.30 14.83 -12.33
C ARG A 66 9.08 13.78 -13.43
N ASP A 67 9.81 12.67 -13.40
CA ASP A 67 9.70 11.61 -14.41
C ASP A 67 8.47 10.73 -14.13
N VAL A 68 8.05 10.63 -12.85
CA VAL A 68 6.76 10.05 -12.43
C VAL A 68 5.60 11.01 -12.70
N GLY A 69 5.86 12.32 -12.63
CA GLY A 69 4.88 13.40 -12.77
C GLY A 69 4.39 13.98 -11.44
N LEU A 70 5.16 13.81 -10.36
CA LEU A 70 4.88 14.45 -9.08
C LEU A 70 5.37 15.90 -9.07
N HIS A 71 4.53 16.81 -8.56
CA HIS A 71 4.77 18.25 -8.52
C HIS A 71 5.35 18.69 -7.17
N ILE A 72 6.45 18.05 -6.76
CA ILE A 72 7.21 18.38 -5.56
C ILE A 72 8.51 19.14 -5.92
N ALA A 73 9.49 19.25 -5.03
CA ALA A 73 10.73 19.98 -5.32
C ALA A 73 11.38 19.51 -6.63
N ALA A 74 11.94 20.44 -7.41
CA ALA A 74 12.45 20.15 -8.77
C ALA A 74 13.60 19.11 -8.80
N GLY A 75 14.33 18.97 -7.69
CA GLY A 75 15.41 18.01 -7.50
C GLY A 75 15.00 16.74 -6.73
N ALA A 76 13.72 16.60 -6.34
CA ALA A 76 13.27 15.51 -5.51
C ALA A 76 13.29 14.16 -6.24
N TYR A 77 13.52 13.12 -5.45
CA TYR A 77 13.42 11.73 -5.85
C TYR A 77 12.21 11.06 -5.20
N VAL A 78 11.72 10.04 -5.89
CA VAL A 78 10.76 9.07 -5.38
C VAL A 78 11.51 7.76 -5.23
N TYR A 79 11.67 7.32 -3.98
CA TYR A 79 12.19 6.01 -3.67
C TYR A 79 11.03 5.00 -3.65
N LEU A 80 11.19 3.91 -4.38
CA LEU A 80 10.27 2.78 -4.39
C LEU A 80 10.98 1.56 -3.80
N LEU A 81 10.36 0.96 -2.79
CA LEU A 81 10.84 -0.27 -2.17
C LEU A 81 10.74 -1.44 -3.17
N PRO A 82 11.55 -2.51 -2.99
CA PRO A 82 11.54 -3.66 -3.89
C PRO A 82 10.21 -4.41 -3.83
N ASN A 83 9.83 -5.03 -4.96
CA ASN A 83 8.70 -5.97 -5.04
C ASN A 83 9.21 -7.39 -4.84
N ILE A 84 8.45 -8.24 -4.14
CA ILE A 84 8.83 -9.65 -3.90
C ILE A 84 8.39 -10.54 -5.06
N ALA A 85 7.14 -10.37 -5.54
CA ALA A 85 6.55 -11.18 -6.62
C ALA A 85 5.42 -10.42 -7.32
N GLY A 86 4.76 -11.03 -8.31
CA GLY A 86 3.66 -10.39 -9.04
C GLY A 86 2.48 -9.94 -8.17
N PHE A 87 2.22 -10.65 -7.05
CA PHE A 87 1.14 -10.35 -6.11
C PHE A 87 1.63 -9.95 -4.71
N VAL A 88 2.94 -9.85 -4.49
CA VAL A 88 3.50 -9.43 -3.20
C VAL A 88 4.42 -8.25 -3.47
N GLY A 89 3.93 -7.04 -3.20
CA GLY A 89 4.62 -5.80 -3.55
C GLY A 89 5.37 -5.19 -2.38
N SER A 90 5.70 -3.92 -2.56
CA SER A 90 6.55 -3.18 -1.65
C SER A 90 5.81 -2.63 -0.43
N ASP A 91 4.47 -2.60 -0.47
CA ASP A 91 3.59 -2.42 0.70
C ASP A 91 3.81 -3.51 1.76
N HIS A 92 3.89 -4.77 1.34
CA HIS A 92 4.19 -5.89 2.22
C HIS A 92 5.59 -5.77 2.86
N VAL A 93 6.57 -5.30 2.09
CA VAL A 93 7.92 -5.01 2.60
C VAL A 93 7.87 -3.86 3.62
N ALA A 94 7.11 -2.81 3.34
CA ALA A 94 6.94 -1.68 4.25
C ALA A 94 6.30 -2.10 5.58
N MET A 95 5.27 -2.96 5.54
CA MET A 95 4.63 -3.53 6.72
C MET A 95 5.64 -4.34 7.55
N LEU A 96 6.46 -5.18 6.91
CA LEU A 96 7.51 -5.95 7.57
C LEU A 96 8.58 -5.08 8.25
N LEU A 97 8.96 -3.97 7.60
CA LEU A 97 9.91 -3.00 8.17
C LEU A 97 9.28 -2.26 9.36
N ALA A 98 8.04 -1.80 9.23
CA ALA A 98 7.35 -1.03 10.26
C ALA A 98 7.04 -1.87 11.51
N THR A 99 6.70 -3.14 11.34
CA THR A 99 6.38 -4.06 12.46
C THR A 99 7.61 -4.71 13.07
N GLU A 100 8.76 -4.64 12.38
CA GLU A 100 9.97 -5.39 12.71
C GLU A 100 9.70 -6.89 12.93
N ALA A 101 8.68 -7.47 12.27
CA ALA A 101 8.24 -8.85 12.51
C ALA A 101 9.37 -9.87 12.33
N TRP A 102 10.34 -9.57 11.45
CA TRP A 102 11.54 -10.37 11.21
C TRP A 102 12.52 -10.41 12.39
N LYS A 103 12.42 -9.49 13.35
CA LYS A 103 13.24 -9.45 14.58
C LYS A 103 12.57 -10.16 15.76
N ALA A 104 11.30 -10.52 15.65
CA ALA A 104 10.55 -11.09 16.74
C ALA A 104 11.09 -12.48 17.14
N LYS A 105 11.01 -12.80 18.44
CA LYS A 105 11.41 -14.12 18.96
C LYS A 105 10.29 -15.13 18.76
N GLY A 106 10.63 -16.31 18.26
CA GLY A 106 9.69 -17.40 18.04
C GLY A 106 9.10 -17.41 16.63
N VAL A 107 7.92 -18.01 16.48
CA VAL A 107 7.19 -18.04 15.22
C VAL A 107 6.23 -16.86 15.18
N VAL A 108 6.31 -16.05 14.13
CA VAL A 108 5.41 -14.91 13.93
C VAL A 108 4.67 -15.05 12.62
N LEU A 109 3.39 -14.76 12.67
CA LEU A 109 2.53 -14.60 11.50
C LEU A 109 2.04 -13.14 11.50
N ALA A 110 2.42 -12.36 10.49
CA ALA A 110 1.86 -11.02 10.28
C ALA A 110 1.01 -11.01 9.02
N LEU A 111 -0.06 -10.22 9.05
CA LEU A 111 -1.05 -10.15 7.99
C LEU A 111 -1.32 -8.67 7.66
N ASP A 112 -1.26 -8.34 6.38
CA ASP A 112 -1.86 -7.13 5.84
C ASP A 112 -3.21 -7.52 5.22
N ILE A 113 -4.30 -6.91 5.70
CA ILE A 113 -5.66 -7.28 5.29
C ILE A 113 -6.25 -6.12 4.50
N GLY A 114 -6.29 -6.28 3.18
CA GLY A 114 -7.05 -5.43 2.28
C GLY A 114 -7.77 -6.23 1.20
N THR A 115 -7.91 -5.64 0.03
CA THR A 115 -8.44 -6.28 -1.18
C THR A 115 -7.70 -7.59 -1.49
N ASN A 116 -6.39 -7.57 -1.29
CA ASN A 116 -5.57 -8.75 -1.15
C ASN A 116 -5.17 -8.92 0.32
N THR A 117 -4.93 -10.15 0.74
CA THR A 117 -4.33 -10.42 2.04
C THR A 117 -2.95 -10.98 1.85
N GLU A 118 -1.96 -10.17 2.19
CA GLU A 118 -0.56 -10.57 2.24
C GLU A 118 -0.24 -11.12 3.62
N ILE A 119 0.37 -12.30 3.65
CA ILE A 119 0.70 -13.01 4.87
C ILE A 119 2.20 -13.28 4.87
N VAL A 120 2.83 -13.05 6.01
CA VAL A 120 4.23 -13.42 6.23
C VAL A 120 4.38 -14.33 7.44
N LEU A 121 5.06 -15.44 7.23
CA LEU A 121 5.53 -16.35 8.26
C LEU A 121 7.02 -16.10 8.50
N VAL A 122 7.36 -15.70 9.72
CA VAL A 122 8.73 -15.63 10.20
C VAL A 122 8.97 -16.79 11.17
N SER A 123 9.96 -17.62 10.86
CA SER A 123 10.31 -18.76 11.71
C SER A 123 11.78 -19.11 11.56
N LYS A 124 12.51 -19.21 12.68
CA LYS A 124 13.92 -19.62 12.71
C LYS A 124 14.85 -18.80 11.78
N GLY A 125 14.55 -17.51 11.60
CA GLY A 125 15.30 -16.61 10.72
C GLY A 125 14.92 -16.69 9.24
N GLU A 126 13.98 -17.56 8.86
CA GLU A 126 13.39 -17.60 7.53
C GLU A 126 12.13 -16.75 7.47
N ILE A 127 11.89 -16.14 6.31
CA ILE A 127 10.74 -15.29 6.03
C ILE A 127 10.08 -15.84 4.76
N ALA A 128 8.82 -16.25 4.86
CA ALA A 128 8.02 -16.73 3.74
C ALA A 128 6.78 -15.84 3.58
N SER A 129 6.54 -15.35 2.36
CA SER A 129 5.43 -14.47 2.04
C SER A 129 4.49 -15.12 1.03
N VAL A 130 3.19 -14.94 1.22
CA VAL A 130 2.14 -15.34 0.28
C VAL A 130 1.11 -14.23 0.15
N SER A 131 0.41 -14.17 -0.97
CA SER A 131 -0.76 -13.30 -1.15
C SER A 131 -1.98 -14.15 -1.48
N CYS A 132 -3.14 -13.75 -0.94
CA CYS A 132 -4.43 -14.38 -1.15
C CYS A 132 -5.43 -13.33 -1.66
N ALA A 133 -6.31 -13.73 -2.57
CA ALA A 133 -7.43 -12.88 -2.97
C ALA A 133 -8.52 -12.94 -1.89
N SER A 134 -8.74 -11.83 -1.19
CA SER A 134 -9.73 -11.73 -0.10
C SER A 134 -10.97 -10.92 -0.51
N GLY A 135 -10.80 -9.98 -1.45
CA GLY A 135 -11.83 -9.05 -1.87
C GLY A 135 -11.99 -7.89 -0.88
N PRO A 136 -12.57 -6.75 -1.31
CA PRO A 136 -12.51 -5.50 -0.56
C PRO A 136 -13.62 -5.37 0.50
N ALA A 137 -14.10 -6.49 1.05
CA ALA A 137 -15.22 -6.50 2.00
C ALA A 137 -14.90 -5.70 3.27
N PHE A 138 -13.68 -5.84 3.81
CA PHE A 138 -13.21 -5.07 4.97
C PHE A 138 -12.91 -3.61 4.66
N GLU A 139 -12.80 -3.24 3.38
CA GLU A 139 -12.70 -1.85 2.94
C GLU A 139 -14.09 -1.19 2.75
N GLY A 140 -15.17 -1.95 3.00
CA GLY A 140 -16.55 -1.50 2.85
C GLY A 140 -17.07 -1.55 1.41
N ALA A 141 -16.29 -2.05 0.44
CA ALA A 141 -16.75 -2.17 -0.94
C ALA A 141 -17.59 -3.44 -1.15
N HIS A 142 -18.49 -3.41 -2.12
CA HIS A 142 -19.45 -4.49 -2.44
C HIS A 142 -20.37 -4.92 -1.27
N ILE A 143 -20.49 -4.10 -0.23
CA ILE A 143 -21.48 -4.25 0.86
C ILE A 143 -22.50 -3.12 0.75
N LYS A 144 -23.81 -3.44 0.81
CA LYS A 144 -24.91 -2.51 0.55
C LYS A 144 -24.82 -1.18 1.31
N HIS A 145 -24.39 -1.25 2.58
CA HIS A 145 -24.18 -0.08 3.44
C HIS A 145 -22.72 0.02 3.91
N GLY A 146 -21.80 -0.64 3.21
CA GLY A 146 -20.37 -0.57 3.52
C GLY A 146 -19.79 0.77 3.08
N MET A 147 -18.84 1.27 3.86
CA MET A 147 -18.08 2.47 3.57
C MET A 147 -16.68 2.37 4.17
N ARG A 148 -15.77 3.22 3.69
CA ARG A 148 -14.45 3.38 4.33
C ARG A 148 -14.59 3.94 5.73
N ALA A 149 -13.60 3.70 6.58
CA ALA A 149 -13.47 4.34 7.88
C ALA A 149 -13.39 5.86 7.70
N ALA A 150 -14.51 6.54 7.97
CA ALA A 150 -14.70 7.97 7.81
C ALA A 150 -15.83 8.43 8.73
N ASN A 151 -16.04 9.75 8.85
CA ASN A 151 -17.11 10.31 9.67
C ASN A 151 -18.48 9.70 9.30
N GLY A 152 -19.17 9.16 10.31
CA GLY A 152 -20.46 8.47 10.16
C GLY A 152 -20.37 6.95 9.96
N ALA A 153 -19.16 6.37 9.83
CA ALA A 153 -18.99 4.93 9.80
C ALA A 153 -19.24 4.30 11.19
N ILE A 154 -19.93 3.16 11.22
CA ILE A 154 -20.10 2.36 12.43
C ILE A 154 -18.86 1.49 12.61
N GLU A 155 -18.04 1.78 13.62
CA GLU A 155 -16.81 1.02 13.93
C GLU A 155 -17.02 -0.10 14.95
N HIS A 156 -18.08 -0.02 15.75
CA HIS A 156 -18.39 -0.98 16.80
C HIS A 156 -19.90 -1.16 16.95
N LEU A 157 -20.31 -2.39 17.27
CA LEU A 157 -21.69 -2.79 17.44
C LEU A 157 -21.77 -3.71 18.66
N ARG A 158 -22.82 -3.57 19.45
CA ARG A 158 -23.19 -4.53 20.49
C ARG A 158 -24.68 -4.86 20.42
N LEU A 159 -24.98 -6.15 20.63
CA LEU A 159 -26.33 -6.65 20.87
C LEU A 159 -26.46 -6.98 22.37
N VAL A 160 -27.37 -6.30 23.08
CA VAL A 160 -27.66 -6.53 24.52
C VAL A 160 -29.17 -6.61 24.69
N ASP A 161 -29.68 -7.71 25.24
CA ASP A 161 -31.12 -7.93 25.47
C ASP A 161 -31.99 -7.61 24.24
N ASP A 162 -31.58 -8.14 23.07
CA ASP A 162 -32.19 -7.87 21.75
C ASP A 162 -32.19 -6.40 21.31
N ARG A 163 -31.38 -5.54 21.95
CA ARG A 163 -31.18 -4.14 21.55
C ARG A 163 -29.84 -3.94 20.86
N LEU A 164 -29.87 -3.17 19.78
CA LEU A 164 -28.72 -2.75 19.01
C LEU A 164 -28.10 -1.47 19.60
N GLN A 165 -26.78 -1.45 19.78
CA GLN A 165 -26.01 -0.26 20.17
C GLN A 165 -24.82 -0.11 19.22
N TYR A 166 -24.61 1.07 18.65
CA TYR A 166 -23.50 1.39 17.75
C TYR A 166 -23.13 2.88 17.84
#